data_AF-A0A7Y5CS76-F1
#
_entry.id   AF-A0A7Y5CS76-F1
#
_cell.length_a   1.000
_cell.length_b   1.000
_cell.length_c   1.000
_cell.angle_alpha   90.00
_cell.angle_beta   90.00
_cell.angle_gamma   90.00
#
_symmetry.space_group_name_H-M   'P 1'
#
loop_
_entity.id
_entity.type
_entity.pdbx_description
1 polymer ?
#
loop_
_entity_poly.entity_id
_entity_poly.type
_entity_poly.pdbx_seq_one_letter_code
_entity_poly.pdbx_strand_id
1 'polypeptide(L)'
;MDQAVVMEKMKAYFAKSQPAEVVNTLGEQVVTRLLQDSLDVVEFLVYLEEELQLASEIDLNSLGPQVVNRTFAEIAGAIVAYVQTRQPGPA
;
A
#
# COMPACT_ATOMS: atom_id res chain seq x y z
N MET A 1 11.25 7.86 -3.22
CA MET A 1 10.03 7.72 -2.40
C MET A 1 10.36 6.87 -1.19
N ASP A 2 9.86 7.23 -0.02
CA ASP A 2 10.17 6.57 1.25
C ASP A 2 9.00 5.76 1.78
N GLN A 3 9.30 4.70 2.55
CA GLN A 3 8.29 3.84 3.15
C GLN A 3 7.37 4.62 4.10
N ALA A 4 7.90 5.63 4.78
CA ALA A 4 7.13 6.53 5.64
C ALA A 4 6.03 7.27 4.84
N VAL A 5 6.35 7.77 3.64
CA VAL A 5 5.40 8.48 2.78
C VAL A 5 4.28 7.55 2.32
N VAL A 6 4.64 6.34 1.89
CA VAL A 6 3.64 5.32 1.50
C VAL A 6 2.74 4.96 2.67
N MET A 7 3.31 4.76 3.86
CA MET A 7 2.55 4.48 5.08
C MET A 7 1.64 5.64 5.49
N GLU A 8 2.05 6.89 5.33
CA GLU A 8 1.19 8.05 5.59
C GLU A 8 -0.03 8.07 4.66
N LYS A 9 0.16 7.77 3.37
CA LYS A 9 -0.96 7.64 2.42
C LYS A 9 -1.89 6.49 2.79
N MET A 10 -1.35 5.33 3.15
CA MET A 10 -2.15 4.20 3.62
C MET A 10 -2.96 4.57 4.87
N LYS A 11 -2.34 5.26 5.83
CA LYS A 11 -3.03 5.75 7.04
C LYS A 11 -4.14 6.73 6.71
N ALA A 12 -3.93 7.63 5.75
CA ALA A 12 -4.94 8.60 5.33
C ALA A 12 -6.20 7.94 4.74
N TYR A 13 -6.03 6.83 4.00
CA TYR A 13 -7.14 6.01 3.52
C TYR A 13 -8.00 5.47 4.69
N PHE A 14 -7.35 4.80 5.64
CA PHE A 14 -8.05 4.17 6.77
C PHE A 14 -8.51 5.18 7.84
N ALA A 15 -7.94 6.38 7.91
CA ALA A 15 -8.31 7.39 8.90
C ALA A 15 -9.79 7.79 8.87
N LYS A 16 -10.46 7.62 7.72
CA LYS A 16 -11.90 7.91 7.58
C LYS A 16 -12.80 6.76 8.04
N SER A 17 -12.28 5.53 8.07
CA SER A 17 -13.08 4.31 8.20
C SER A 17 -12.67 3.44 9.39
N GLN A 18 -11.51 3.68 10.00
CA GLN A 18 -10.93 2.88 11.08
C GLN A 18 -10.65 3.74 12.33
N PRO A 19 -10.73 3.15 13.54
CA PRO A 19 -10.35 3.83 14.77
C PRO A 19 -8.89 4.31 14.75
N ALA A 20 -8.61 5.42 15.44
CA ALA A 20 -7.26 5.99 15.52
C ALA A 20 -6.21 4.96 16.04
N GLU A 21 -6.60 4.08 16.95
CA GLU A 21 -5.73 2.99 17.45
C GLU A 21 -5.30 2.02 16.35
N VAL A 22 -6.24 1.66 15.46
CA VAL A 22 -5.98 0.78 14.30
C VAL A 22 -5.09 1.49 13.28
N VAL A 23 -5.33 2.77 13.03
CA VAL A 23 -4.52 3.58 12.09
C VAL A 23 -3.09 3.78 12.63
N ASN A 24 -2.94 3.95 13.95
CA ASN A 24 -1.63 4.10 14.59
C ASN A 24 -0.80 2.81 14.49
N THR A 25 -1.46 1.65 14.62
CA THR A 25 -0.85 0.32 14.53
C THR A 25 -0.89 -0.27 13.12
N LEU A 26 -1.30 0.51 12.10
CA LEU A 26 -1.56 0.02 10.74
C LEU A 26 -0.38 -0.78 10.16
N GLY A 27 0.85 -0.35 10.40
CA GLY A 27 2.05 -1.03 9.89
C GLY A 27 2.22 -2.46 10.39
N GLU A 28 1.64 -2.81 11.54
CA GLU A 28 1.68 -4.14 12.15
C GLU A 28 0.48 -5.00 11.76
N GLN A 29 -0.55 -4.39 11.16
CA GLN A 29 -1.76 -5.09 10.77
C GLN A 29 -1.54 -5.84 9.46
N VAL A 30 -2.04 -7.08 9.40
CA VAL A 30 -2.13 -7.85 8.16
C VAL A 30 -3.25 -7.27 7.29
N VAL A 31 -3.02 -7.19 5.98
CA VAL A 31 -3.96 -6.57 5.05
C VAL A 31 -5.35 -7.19 5.07
N THR A 32 -5.44 -8.52 5.11
CA THR A 32 -6.72 -9.25 5.21
C THR A 32 -7.55 -8.91 6.44
N ARG A 33 -6.94 -8.31 7.46
CA ARG A 33 -7.67 -7.88 8.66
C ARG A 33 -8.50 -6.62 8.41
N LEU A 34 -8.07 -5.76 7.50
CA LEU A 34 -8.75 -4.49 7.18
C LEU A 34 -9.41 -4.48 5.79
N LEU A 35 -8.87 -5.26 4.85
CA LEU A 35 -9.39 -5.42 3.49
C LEU A 35 -9.78 -6.89 3.34
N GLN A 36 -11.04 -7.19 3.68
CA GLN A 36 -11.55 -8.56 3.71
C GLN A 36 -12.01 -9.02 2.33
N ASP A 37 -12.55 -8.09 1.53
CA ASP A 37 -13.03 -8.35 0.19
C ASP A 37 -12.02 -7.93 -0.88
N SER A 38 -12.01 -8.65 -2.00
CA SER A 38 -11.17 -8.31 -3.15
C SER A 38 -11.50 -6.94 -3.73
N LEU A 39 -12.74 -6.45 -3.53
CA LEU A 39 -13.15 -5.11 -3.93
C LEU A 39 -12.46 -4.04 -3.10
N ASP A 40 -12.44 -4.17 -1.77
CA ASP A 40 -11.77 -3.23 -0.86
C ASP A 40 -10.27 -3.14 -1.16
N VAL A 41 -9.66 -4.30 -1.48
CA VAL A 41 -8.27 -4.37 -1.90
C VAL A 41 -8.05 -3.52 -3.16
N VAL A 42 -8.86 -3.71 -4.20
CA VAL A 42 -8.74 -2.96 -5.45
C VAL A 42 -8.94 -1.45 -5.22
N GLU A 43 -9.96 -1.04 -4.46
CA GLU A 43 -10.22 0.37 -4.17
C GLU A 43 -9.06 1.04 -3.41
N PHE A 44 -8.52 0.35 -2.41
CA PHE A 44 -7.34 0.81 -1.66
C PHE A 44 -6.13 1.02 -2.57
N LEU A 45 -5.96 0.15 -3.57
CA LEU A 45 -4.81 0.17 -4.45
C LEU A 45 -4.94 1.26 -5.50
N VAL A 46 -6.13 1.45 -6.08
CA VAL A 46 -6.42 2.59 -6.96
C VAL A 46 -6.14 3.90 -6.23
N TYR A 47 -6.62 4.03 -4.99
CA TYR A 47 -6.33 5.20 -4.16
C TYR A 47 -4.82 5.43 -3.97
N LEU A 48 -4.06 4.37 -3.68
CA LEU A 48 -2.61 4.48 -3.54
C LEU A 48 -1.91 4.85 -4.84
N GLU A 49 -2.34 4.32 -5.99
CA GLU A 49 -1.80 4.70 -7.29
C GLU A 49 -2.01 6.18 -7.58
N GLU A 50 -3.21 6.69 -7.35
CA GLU A 50 -3.55 8.11 -7.53
C GLU A 50 -2.73 9.01 -6.60
N GLU A 51 -2.67 8.67 -5.30
CA GLU A 51 -2.00 9.49 -4.29
C GLU A 51 -0.47 9.46 -4.38
N LEU A 52 0.09 8.33 -4.81
CA LEU A 52 1.53 8.18 -5.03
C LEU A 52 1.95 8.59 -6.45
N GLN A 53 0.99 9.01 -7.28
CA GLN A 53 1.18 9.34 -8.69
C GLN A 53 1.92 8.25 -9.46
N LEU A 54 1.65 6.99 -9.10
CA LEU A 54 2.18 5.82 -9.76
C LEU A 54 1.28 5.58 -10.96
N ALA A 55 1.79 5.84 -12.17
CA ALA A 55 1.01 5.78 -13.40
C ALA A 55 0.58 4.33 -13.74
N SER A 56 -0.43 3.81 -13.03
CA SER A 56 -0.98 2.45 -13.17
C SER A 56 0.07 1.33 -13.23
N GLU A 57 1.17 1.51 -12.50
CA GLU A 57 2.30 0.60 -12.55
C GLU A 57 2.34 -0.37 -11.38
N ILE A 58 1.43 -0.31 -10.39
CA ILE A 58 1.43 -1.33 -9.33
C ILE A 58 0.76 -2.59 -9.92
N ASP A 59 1.56 -3.42 -10.60
CA ASP A 59 1.08 -4.70 -11.08
C ASP A 59 0.86 -5.63 -9.87
N LEU A 60 -0.39 -5.67 -9.43
CA LEU A 60 -0.83 -6.48 -8.30
C LEU A 60 -0.72 -7.96 -8.56
N ASN A 61 -0.71 -8.38 -9.82
CA ASN A 61 -0.43 -9.77 -10.16
C ASN A 61 1.02 -10.13 -9.82
N SER A 62 1.94 -9.16 -9.85
CA SER A 62 3.33 -9.34 -9.40
C SER A 62 3.44 -9.37 -7.86
N LEU A 63 2.60 -8.62 -7.14
CA LEU A 63 2.55 -8.70 -5.68
C LEU A 63 1.81 -9.97 -5.19
N GLY A 64 0.92 -10.52 -6.02
CA GLY A 64 0.36 -11.86 -5.92
C GLY A 64 -0.49 -12.14 -4.66
N PRO A 65 -0.93 -13.41 -4.47
CA PRO A 65 -1.64 -13.86 -3.26
C PRO A 65 -0.79 -13.79 -1.97
N GLN A 66 0.41 -13.22 -2.03
CA GLN A 66 1.23 -12.97 -0.84
C GLN A 66 0.88 -11.65 -0.14
N VAL A 67 0.26 -10.69 -0.83
CA VAL A 67 -0.16 -9.41 -0.25
C VAL A 67 -1.11 -9.63 0.93
N VAL A 68 -2.02 -10.60 0.81
CA VAL A 68 -3.05 -10.89 1.81
C VAL A 68 -2.49 -11.41 3.15
N ASN A 69 -1.27 -11.95 3.17
CA ASN A 69 -0.61 -12.40 4.40
C ASN A 69 0.49 -11.46 4.88
N ARG A 70 0.71 -10.35 4.19
CA ARG A 70 1.70 -9.34 4.57
C ARG A 70 1.06 -8.23 5.37
N THR A 71 1.90 -7.61 6.19
CA THR A 71 1.55 -6.38 6.89
C THR A 71 1.57 -5.17 5.95
N PHE A 72 0.87 -4.10 6.31
CA PHE A 72 0.93 -2.85 5.54
C PHE A 72 2.35 -2.29 5.48
N ALA A 73 3.17 -2.46 6.52
CA ALA A 73 4.57 -2.05 6.50
C ALA A 73 5.37 -2.81 5.42
N GLU A 74 5.19 -4.12 5.31
CA GLU A 74 5.85 -4.94 4.29
C GLU A 74 5.42 -4.56 2.87
N ILE A 75 4.14 -4.22 2.68
CA ILE A 75 3.63 -3.76 1.38
C ILE A 75 4.19 -2.38 1.06
N ALA A 76 4.21 -1.46 2.02
CA ALA A 76 4.84 -0.15 1.83
C ALA A 76 6.31 -0.30 1.43
N GLY A 77 7.05 -1.22 2.07
CA GLY A 77 8.42 -1.54 1.70
C GLY A 77 8.54 -2.13 0.28
N ALA A 78 7.62 -3.03 -0.10
CA ALA A 78 7.59 -3.62 -1.44
C ALA A 78 7.30 -2.57 -2.53
N ILE A 79 6.35 -1.65 -2.29
CA ILE A 79 6.04 -0.54 -3.21
C ILE A 79 7.26 0.37 -3.37
N VAL A 80 7.94 0.72 -2.27
CA VAL A 80 9.15 1.54 -2.33
C VAL A 80 10.24 0.85 -3.14
N ALA A 81 10.51 -0.42 -2.85
CA ALA A 81 11.50 -1.20 -3.59
C ALA A 81 11.16 -1.27 -5.08
N TYR A 82 9.89 -1.53 -5.40
CA TYR A 82 9.40 -1.57 -6.78
C TYR A 82 9.62 -0.24 -7.51
N VAL A 83 9.21 0.87 -6.90
CA VAL A 83 9.40 2.21 -7.47
C VAL A 83 10.88 2.54 -7.66
N GLN A 84 11.73 2.19 -6.69
CA GLN A 84 13.19 2.37 -6.81
C GLN A 84 13.78 1.56 -7.96
N THR A 85 13.29 0.35 -8.22
CA THR A 85 13.77 -0.48 -9.35
C THR A 85 13.30 0.00 -10.71
N ARG A 86 12.23 0.82 -10.78
CA ARG A 86 11.63 1.31 -12.02
C ARG A 86 11.91 2.77 -12.33
N GLN A 87 12.54 3.54 -11.45
CA GLN A 87 13.07 4.84 -11.84
C GLN A 87 14.17 4.63 -12.88
N PRO A 88 14.00 5.08 -14.15
CA PRO A 88 15.10 5.09 -15.09
C PRO A 88 16.20 5.99 -14.47
N GLY A 89 17.41 5.45 -14.35
CA GLY A 89 18.57 6.26 -14.02
C GLY A 89 18.61 7.48 -14.95
N PRO A 90 19.05 8.67 -14.46
CA PRO A 90 19.11 9.86 -15.29
C PRO A 90 19.92 9.54 -16.55
N ALA A 91 19.28 9.71 -17.71
CA ALA A 91 19.92 9.66 -19.01
C ALA A 91 20.91 10.82 -19.17
#